data_AF-A0AAV0PL17-F1
#
_entry.id   AF-A0AAV0PL17-F1
#
_cell.length_a   1.000
_cell.length_b   1.000
_cell.length_c   1.000
_cell.angle_alpha   90.00
_cell.angle_beta   90.00
_cell.angle_gamma   90.00
#
_symmetry.space_group_name_H-M   'P 1'
#
loop_
_entity.id
_entity.type
_entity.pdbx_description
1 polymer ?
#
loop_
_entity_poly.entity_id
_entity_poly.type
_entity_poly.pdbx_seq_one_letter_code
_entity_poly.pdbx_strand_id
1 'polypeptide(L)'
;NRYAIVEELAGFGARVHTCSRNEKELNDRVLEWKSKGFQVTGSVCELSSISDRKKLMETVSSLFDGKLNILKSCLDHTSEDYSSVVGTNLESPYHLCQLGHPLLKASEQGSVVFISSVAGLVSLPMVSVYSATKGIIHNQIHDPFFPR
;
A
#
# COMPACT_ATOMS: atom_id res chain seq x y z
N ASN A 1 -5.93 5.20 -14.07
CA ASN A 1 -5.14 5.19 -15.31
C ASN A 1 -3.65 5.22 -14.95
N ARG A 2 -2.97 4.06 -14.83
CA ARG A 2 -1.62 3.97 -14.22
C ARG A 2 -0.50 4.49 -15.14
N TYR A 3 -0.75 4.47 -16.45
CA TYR A 3 0.21 4.87 -17.48
C TYR A 3 0.23 6.38 -17.74
N ALA A 4 -0.86 7.08 -17.42
CA ALA A 4 -0.94 8.54 -17.56
C ALA A 4 0.13 9.27 -16.73
N ILE A 5 0.49 8.76 -15.55
CA ILE A 5 1.51 9.39 -14.69
C ILE A 5 2.89 9.34 -15.34
N VAL A 6 3.25 8.20 -15.94
CA VAL A 6 4.56 8.03 -16.60
C VAL A 6 4.66 8.96 -17.80
N GLU A 7 3.60 9.02 -18.61
CA GLU A 7 3.56 9.83 -19.81
C GLU A 7 3.59 11.33 -19.51
N GLU A 8 2.82 11.80 -18.51
CA GLU A 8 2.86 13.19 -18.07
C GLU A 8 4.24 13.60 -17.54
N LEU A 9 4.81 12.83 -16.62
CA LEU A 9 6.14 13.13 -16.06
C LEU A 9 7.22 13.13 -17.13
N ALA A 10 7.19 12.16 -18.04
CA ALA A 10 8.12 12.09 -19.15
C ALA A 10 7.91 13.24 -20.15
N GLY A 11 6.67 13.67 -20.37
CA GLY A 11 6.32 14.85 -21.17
C GLY A 11 6.90 16.15 -20.61
N PHE A 12 7.05 16.26 -19.28
CA PHE A 12 7.80 17.34 -18.62
C PHE A 12 9.33 17.16 -18.66
N GLY A 13 9.84 16.17 -19.37
CA GLY A 13 11.28 15.92 -19.52
C GLY A 13 11.91 15.10 -18.39
N ALA A 14 11.10 14.51 -17.49
CA ALA A 14 11.63 13.66 -16.44
C ALA A 14 12.18 12.34 -17.00
N ARG A 15 13.27 11.85 -16.38
CA ARG A 15 13.71 10.46 -16.53
C ARG A 15 12.85 9.60 -15.62
N VAL A 16 12.14 8.61 -16.18
CA VAL A 16 11.16 7.80 -15.43
C VAL A 16 11.57 6.34 -15.43
N HIS A 17 11.52 5.71 -14.25
CA HIS A 17 11.59 4.26 -14.11
C HIS A 17 10.25 3.77 -13.58
N THR A 18 9.61 2.84 -14.29
CA THR A 18 8.34 2.24 -13.89
C THR A 18 8.52 0.75 -13.61
N CYS A 19 7.60 0.14 -12.88
CA CYS A 19 7.60 -1.31 -12.68
C CYS A 19 6.21 -1.90 -12.82
N SER A 20 6.16 -3.18 -13.18
CA SER A 20 4.93 -3.98 -13.29
C SER A 20 5.24 -5.44 -13.07
N ARG A 21 4.21 -6.23 -12.77
CA ARG A 21 4.32 -7.70 -12.70
C ARG A 21 4.23 -8.37 -14.07
N ASN A 22 3.60 -7.68 -15.02
CA ASN A 22 3.42 -8.17 -16.38
C ASN A 22 4.54 -7.65 -17.28
N GLU A 23 5.53 -8.51 -17.54
CA GLU A 23 6.70 -8.18 -18.36
C GLU A 23 6.32 -7.76 -19.78
N LYS A 24 5.41 -8.49 -20.41
CA LYS A 24 5.03 -8.24 -21.80
C LYS A 24 4.40 -6.85 -21.95
N GLU A 25 3.40 -6.56 -21.14
CA GLU A 25 2.71 -5.26 -21.16
C GLU A 25 3.66 -4.11 -20.80
N LEU A 26 4.57 -4.34 -19.85
CA LEU A 26 5.59 -3.37 -19.47
C LEU A 26 6.51 -3.04 -20.66
N ASN A 27 7.03 -4.07 -21.33
CA ASN A 27 7.94 -3.91 -22.46
C ASN A 27 7.25 -3.19 -23.63
N ASP A 28 6.00 -3.53 -23.92
CA ASP A 28 5.21 -2.88 -24.97
C ASP A 28 5.06 -1.37 -24.68
N ARG A 29 4.75 -0.99 -23.43
CA ARG A 29 4.62 0.42 -23.02
C ARG A 29 5.95 1.16 -23.05
N VAL A 30 7.03 0.54 -22.57
CA VAL A 30 8.37 1.13 -22.58
C VAL A 30 8.84 1.40 -24.02
N LEU A 31 8.57 0.48 -24.94
CA LEU A 31 8.85 0.68 -26.36
C LEU A 31 8.07 1.86 -26.93
N GLU A 32 6.77 1.96 -26.62
CA GLU A 32 5.93 3.07 -27.04
C GLU A 32 6.48 4.42 -26.55
N TRP A 33 6.79 4.55 -25.26
CA TRP A 33 7.32 5.81 -24.73
C TRP A 33 8.70 6.17 -25.30
N LYS A 34 9.58 5.17 -25.48
CA LYS A 34 10.86 5.40 -26.15
C LYS A 34 10.69 5.88 -27.58
N SER A 35 9.68 5.37 -28.31
CA SER A 35 9.37 5.83 -29.68
C SER A 35 8.88 7.30 -29.72
N LYS A 36 8.30 7.79 -28.62
CA LYS A 36 7.92 9.20 -28.42
C LYS A 36 9.09 10.10 -28.01
N GLY A 37 10.30 9.55 -27.88
CA GLY A 37 11.50 10.27 -27.42
C GLY A 37 11.62 10.39 -25.90
N PHE A 38 10.77 9.70 -25.13
CA PHE A 38 10.80 9.78 -23.68
C PHE A 38 11.90 8.90 -23.07
N GLN A 39 12.50 9.40 -21.99
CA GLN A 39 13.51 8.69 -21.21
C GLN A 39 12.85 7.79 -20.16
N VAL A 40 12.25 6.69 -20.63
CA VAL A 40 11.56 5.72 -19.76
C VAL A 40 12.28 4.37 -19.75
N THR A 41 12.43 3.82 -18.57
CA THR A 41 12.91 2.45 -18.33
C THR A 41 11.89 1.68 -17.49
N GLY A 42 11.94 0.36 -17.54
CA GLY A 42 11.06 -0.49 -16.76
C GLY A 42 11.75 -1.74 -16.23
N SER A 43 11.31 -2.21 -15.07
CA SER A 43 11.70 -3.52 -14.52
C SER A 43 10.50 -4.30 -14.01
N VAL A 44 10.58 -5.63 -14.10
CA VAL A 44 9.56 -6.49 -13.50
C VAL A 44 9.73 -6.47 -11.98
N CYS A 45 8.65 -6.21 -11.24
CA CYS A 45 8.67 -6.15 -9.79
C CYS A 45 7.34 -6.64 -9.21
N GLU A 46 7.40 -7.64 -8.32
CA GLU A 46 6.28 -8.01 -7.46
C GLU A 46 6.38 -7.22 -6.15
N LEU A 47 5.58 -6.16 -6.02
CA LEU A 47 5.65 -5.26 -4.85
C LEU A 47 5.29 -5.94 -3.53
N SER A 48 4.58 -7.07 -3.54
CA SER A 48 4.34 -7.85 -2.32
C SER A 48 5.62 -8.52 -1.79
N SER A 49 6.61 -8.79 -2.65
CA SER A 49 7.90 -9.37 -2.30
C SER A 49 8.87 -8.33 -1.73
N ILE A 50 9.40 -8.59 -0.53
CA ILE A 50 10.40 -7.71 0.12
C ILE A 50 11.68 -7.62 -0.72
N SER A 51 12.14 -8.76 -1.26
CA SER A 51 13.35 -8.81 -2.08
C SER A 51 13.20 -8.02 -3.38
N ASP A 52 12.03 -8.10 -4.01
CA ASP A 52 11.75 -7.38 -5.26
C ASP A 52 11.72 -5.87 -5.02
N ARG A 53 11.15 -5.41 -3.90
CA ARG A 53 11.17 -3.99 -3.52
C ARG A 53 12.61 -3.47 -3.33
N LYS A 54 13.47 -4.25 -2.68
CA LYS A 54 14.90 -3.89 -2.50
C LYS A 54 15.61 -3.80 -3.85
N LYS A 55 15.45 -4.83 -4.69
CA LYS A 55 16.03 -4.88 -6.04
C LYS A 55 15.56 -3.71 -6.92
N LEU A 56 14.29 -3.33 -6.82
CA LEU A 56 13.75 -2.16 -7.52
C LEU A 56 14.47 -0.88 -7.09
N MET A 57 14.66 -0.67 -5.79
CA MET A 57 15.35 0.53 -5.28
C MET A 57 16.84 0.54 -5.66
N GLU A 58 17.51 -0.61 -5.66
CA GLU A 58 18.89 -0.74 -6.17
C GLU A 58 18.97 -0.37 -7.66
N THR A 59 18.01 -0.85 -8.45
CA THR A 59 17.91 -0.53 -9.89
C THR A 59 17.69 0.97 -10.11
N VAL A 60 16.75 1.58 -9.37
CA VAL A 60 16.47 3.03 -9.42
C VAL A 60 17.71 3.83 -9.04
N SER A 61 18.40 3.44 -7.97
CA SER A 61 19.63 4.09 -7.50
C SER A 61 20.72 4.02 -8.58
N SER A 62 20.93 2.86 -9.20
CA SER A 62 21.90 2.70 -10.28
C SER A 62 21.54 3.51 -11.53
N LEU A 63 20.26 3.55 -11.90
CA LEU A 63 19.80 4.26 -13.10
C LEU A 63 19.88 5.77 -12.96
N PHE A 64 19.66 6.30 -11.76
CA PHE A 64 19.56 7.75 -11.51
C PHE A 64 20.73 8.30 -10.69
N ASP A 65 21.90 7.64 -10.75
CA ASP A 65 23.13 8.13 -10.15
C ASP A 65 22.98 8.40 -8.64
N GLY A 66 22.27 7.50 -7.95
CA GLY A 66 21.97 7.57 -6.52
C GLY A 66 20.89 8.59 -6.14
N LYS A 67 20.17 9.19 -7.10
CA LYS A 67 19.18 10.24 -6.87
C LYS A 67 17.76 9.77 -7.14
N LEU A 68 16.79 10.32 -6.40
CA LEU A 68 15.37 10.12 -6.65
C LEU A 68 14.62 11.41 -6.32
N ASN A 69 13.99 12.02 -7.34
CA ASN A 69 13.35 13.33 -7.19
C ASN A 69 11.87 13.23 -6.81
N ILE A 70 11.17 12.20 -7.32
CA ILE A 70 9.73 12.04 -7.14
C ILE A 70 9.45 10.59 -6.76
N LEU A 71 9.02 10.40 -5.51
CA LEU A 71 8.39 9.19 -5.02
C LEU A 71 7.22 9.66 -4.15
N LYS A 72 6.05 9.04 -4.28
CA LYS A 72 4.94 9.32 -3.37
C LYS A 72 5.32 8.79 -1.99
N SER A 73 5.90 9.68 -1.20
CA SER A 73 6.53 9.39 0.08
C SER A 73 5.49 9.07 1.17
N CYS A 74 5.79 8.04 1.96
CA CYS A 74 5.20 7.75 3.27
C CYS A 74 6.34 7.44 4.25
N LEU A 75 7.25 8.41 4.47
CA LEU A 75 8.47 8.23 5.26
C LEU A 75 8.25 8.17 6.78
N ASP A 76 7.01 8.29 7.24
CA ASP A 76 6.69 8.49 8.66
C ASP A 76 6.94 7.23 9.52
N HIS A 77 7.17 6.06 8.91
CA HIS A 77 7.25 4.77 9.60
C HIS A 77 8.31 3.83 9.00
N THR A 78 9.03 3.12 9.87
CA THR A 78 9.85 1.97 9.46
C THR A 78 8.96 0.77 9.07
N SER A 79 9.57 -0.27 8.48
CA SER A 79 8.83 -1.51 8.18
C SER A 79 8.36 -2.20 9.46
N GLU A 80 9.14 -2.08 10.53
CA GLU A 80 8.87 -2.61 11.86
C GLU A 80 7.71 -1.84 12.51
N ASP A 81 7.72 -0.50 12.45
CA ASP A 81 6.63 0.35 12.93
C ASP A 81 5.32 0.03 12.19
N TYR A 82 5.38 -0.10 10.86
CA TYR A 82 4.23 -0.49 10.05
C TYR A 82 3.65 -1.82 10.52
N SER A 83 4.51 -2.84 10.65
CA SER A 83 4.09 -4.19 11.04
C SER A 83 3.50 -4.21 12.45
N SER A 84 4.10 -3.47 13.39
CA SER A 84 3.61 -3.33 14.75
C SER A 84 2.23 -2.67 14.81
N VAL A 85 2.06 -1.54 14.10
CA VAL A 85 0.80 -0.78 14.08
C VAL A 85 -0.32 -1.60 13.43
N VAL A 86 -0.06 -2.25 12.30
CA VAL A 86 -1.03 -3.10 11.59
C VAL A 86 -1.37 -4.34 12.41
N GLY A 87 -0.37 -5.05 12.93
CA GLY A 87 -0.58 -6.25 13.74
C GLY A 87 -1.43 -5.97 14.98
N THR A 88 -1.16 -4.86 15.68
CA THR A 88 -1.86 -4.49 16.91
C THR A 88 -3.25 -3.92 16.63
N ASN A 89 -3.37 -2.97 15.70
CA ASN A 89 -4.61 -2.20 15.52
C ASN A 89 -5.59 -2.83 14.54
N LEU A 90 -5.16 -3.78 13.70
CA LEU A 90 -6.00 -4.38 12.66
C LEU A 90 -6.06 -5.91 12.76
N GLU A 91 -4.92 -6.59 12.71
CA GLU A 91 -4.90 -8.07 12.63
C GLU A 91 -5.40 -8.69 13.95
N SER A 92 -4.89 -8.21 15.08
CA SER A 92 -5.28 -8.71 16.41
C SER A 92 -6.79 -8.64 16.68
N PRO A 93 -7.48 -7.49 16.55
CA PRO A 93 -8.93 -7.42 16.76
C PRO A 93 -9.73 -8.30 15.79
N TYR A 94 -9.29 -8.41 14.53
CA TYR A 94 -9.94 -9.28 13.55
C TYR A 94 -9.83 -10.77 13.92
N HIS A 95 -8.62 -11.22 14.29
CA HIS A 95 -8.41 -12.60 14.73
C HIS A 95 -9.12 -12.92 16.05
N LEU A 96 -9.18 -11.98 16.99
CA LEU A 96 -9.95 -12.14 18.22
C LEU A 96 -11.44 -12.36 17.93
N CYS A 97 -11.99 -11.68 16.93
CA CYS A 97 -13.38 -11.91 16.50
C CYS A 97 -13.56 -13.32 15.94
N GLN A 98 -12.65 -13.81 15.10
CA GLN A 98 -12.71 -15.17 14.55
C GLN A 98 -12.62 -16.23 15.66
N LEU A 99 -11.68 -16.07 16.60
CA LEU A 99 -11.49 -17.00 17.70
C LEU A 99 -12.63 -16.94 18.73
N GLY A 100 -13.18 -15.75 18.98
CA GLY A 100 -14.28 -15.52 19.91
C GLY A 100 -15.65 -15.86 19.35
N HIS A 101 -15.80 -15.97 18.02
CA HIS A 101 -17.10 -16.19 17.37
C HIS A 101 -17.89 -17.39 17.94
N PRO A 102 -17.30 -18.58 18.17
CA PRO A 102 -18.03 -19.70 18.76
C PRO A 102 -18.59 -19.39 20.15
N LEU A 103 -17.84 -18.65 20.97
CA LEU A 103 -18.25 -18.27 22.32
C LEU A 103 -19.36 -17.22 22.29
N LEU A 104 -19.21 -16.22 21.43
CA LEU A 104 -20.21 -15.17 21.24
C LEU A 104 -21.53 -15.73 20.71
N LYS A 105 -21.46 -16.68 19.77
CA LYS A 105 -22.62 -17.38 19.23
C LYS A 105 -23.33 -18.24 20.29
N ALA A 106 -22.57 -18.95 21.13
CA ALA A 106 -23.13 -19.73 22.23
C ALA A 106 -23.77 -18.87 23.32
N SER A 107 -23.36 -17.60 23.46
CA SER A 107 -23.90 -16.67 24.45
C SER A 107 -25.30 -16.13 24.12
N GLU A 108 -25.80 -16.33 22.89
CA GLU A 108 -27.08 -15.83 22.34
C GLU A 108 -27.26 -14.29 22.32
N GLN A 109 -26.50 -13.55 23.13
CA GLN A 109 -26.52 -12.09 23.28
C GLN A 109 -25.09 -11.51 23.28
N GLY A 110 -24.18 -12.16 22.55
CA GLY A 110 -22.79 -11.74 22.44
C GLY A 110 -22.66 -10.36 21.79
N SER A 111 -21.79 -9.51 22.34
CA SER A 111 -21.50 -8.18 21.81
C SER A 111 -20.00 -8.00 21.59
N VAL A 112 -19.62 -7.33 20.52
CA VAL A 112 -18.22 -6.97 20.20
C VAL A 112 -18.12 -5.45 20.15
N VAL A 113 -17.11 -4.90 20.83
CA VAL A 113 -16.82 -3.46 20.84
C VAL A 113 -15.43 -3.23 20.29
N PHE A 114 -15.33 -2.41 19.25
CA PHE A 114 -14.05 -1.97 18.70
C PHE A 114 -13.71 -0.54 19.12
N ILE A 115 -12.43 -0.30 19.42
CA ILE A 115 -11.92 1.03 19.77
C ILE A 115 -11.25 1.66 18.54
N SER A 116 -11.95 2.61 17.91
CA SER A 116 -11.44 3.41 16.79
C SER A 116 -10.82 4.74 17.23
N SER A 117 -10.64 5.69 16.32
CA SER A 117 -10.12 7.04 16.55
C SER A 117 -10.70 8.02 15.51
N VAL A 118 -10.74 9.32 15.84
CA VAL A 118 -11.02 10.38 14.86
C VAL A 118 -10.04 10.35 13.68
N ALA A 119 -8.80 9.89 13.93
CA ALA A 119 -7.80 9.66 12.89
C ALA A 119 -8.24 8.62 11.84
N GLY A 120 -9.22 7.77 12.14
CA GLY A 120 -9.83 6.85 11.18
C GLY A 120 -10.80 7.52 10.19
N LEU A 121 -11.24 8.74 10.49
CA LEU A 121 -12.18 9.52 9.66
C LEU A 121 -11.49 10.69 8.96
N VAL A 122 -10.49 11.30 9.60
CA VAL A 122 -9.70 12.40 9.03
C VAL A 122 -8.22 12.05 9.02
N SER A 123 -7.54 12.30 7.91
CA SER A 123 -6.10 12.06 7.79
C SER A 123 -5.33 13.08 8.60
N LEU A 124 -4.53 12.60 9.56
CA LEU A 124 -3.62 13.43 10.34
C LEU A 124 -2.17 13.21 9.85
N PRO A 125 -1.32 14.26 9.81
CA PRO A 125 0.09 14.12 9.48
C PRO A 125 0.80 13.15 10.42
N MET A 126 1.85 12.46 9.95
CA MET A 126 2.72 11.56 10.74
C MET A 126 2.08 10.29 11.32
N VAL A 127 0.79 10.06 11.11
CA VAL A 127 0.07 8.88 11.63
C VAL A 127 -0.71 8.16 10.52
N SER A 128 -0.16 8.16 9.30
CA SER A 128 -0.84 7.64 8.11
C SER A 128 -1.25 6.16 8.24
N VAL A 129 -0.34 5.32 8.74
CA VAL A 129 -0.59 3.88 8.93
C VAL A 129 -1.60 3.64 10.06
N TYR A 130 -1.45 4.35 11.18
CA TYR A 130 -2.41 4.29 12.29
C TYR A 130 -3.81 4.72 11.86
N SER A 131 -3.92 5.86 11.18
CA SER A 131 -5.18 6.39 10.63
C SER A 131 -5.85 5.37 9.72
N ALA A 132 -5.08 4.73 8.83
CA ALA A 132 -5.57 3.68 7.95
C ALA A 132 -6.14 2.48 8.75
N THR A 133 -5.41 1.97 9.76
CA THR A 133 -5.90 0.85 10.58
C THR A 133 -7.18 1.21 11.34
N LYS A 134 -7.29 2.43 11.88
CA LYS A 134 -8.49 2.89 12.60
C LYS A 134 -9.69 3.11 11.68
N GLY A 135 -9.47 3.55 10.44
CA GLY A 135 -10.51 3.63 9.42
C GLY A 135 -11.05 2.26 9.04
N ILE A 136 -10.18 1.24 8.93
CA ILE A 136 -10.62 -0.13 8.66
C ILE A 136 -11.44 -0.69 9.83
N ILE A 137 -10.96 -0.52 11.07
CA ILE A 137 -11.71 -0.95 12.27
C ILE A 137 -13.07 -0.26 12.37
N HIS A 138 -13.15 1.03 12.01
CA HIS A 138 -14.43 1.73 11.96
C HIS A 138 -15.40 1.08 10.97
N ASN A 139 -14.91 0.68 9.78
CA ASN A 139 -15.73 0.02 8.78
C ASN A 139 -16.14 -1.41 9.16
N GLN A 140 -15.35 -2.12 9.97
CA GLN A 140 -15.70 -3.48 10.44
C GLN A 140 -16.97 -3.52 11.31
N ILE A 141 -17.36 -2.38 11.91
CA ILE A 141 -18.61 -2.27 12.67
C ILE A 141 -19.84 -2.50 11.77
N HIS A 142 -19.70 -2.26 10.46
CA HIS A 142 -20.77 -2.40 9.47
C HIS A 142 -20.75 -3.75 8.74
N ASP A 143 -19.81 -4.64 9.06
CA ASP A 143 -19.69 -5.94 8.42
C ASP A 143 -20.77 -6.90 8.98
N PRO A 144 -21.66 -7.48 8.17
CA PRO A 144 -22.80 -8.29 8.64
C PRO A 144 -22.42 -9.65 9.24
N PHE A 145 -21.15 -9.89 9.54
CA PHE A 145 -20.63 -11.16 10.07
C PHE A 145 -21.07 -11.49 11.51
N PHE A 146 -21.70 -10.54 12.21
CA PHE A 146 -22.32 -10.80 13.51
C PHE A 146 -23.84 -10.82 13.35
N PRO A 147 -24.51 -11.98 13.56
CA PRO A 147 -25.96 -12.02 13.54
C PRO A 147 -26.50 -11.12 14.65
N ARG A 148 -27.45 -10.26 14.28
CA ARG A 148 -28.33 -9.58 15.24
C ARG A 148 -29.19 -10.60 15.97
#